data_AF-A0AAD9KAS4-F1
#
_entry.id   AF-A0AAD9KAS4-F1
#
_cell.length_a   1.000
_cell.length_b   1.000
_cell.length_c   1.000
_cell.angle_alpha   90.00
_cell.angle_beta   90.00
_cell.angle_gamma   90.00
#
_symmetry.space_group_name_H-M   'P 1'
#
loop_
_entity.id
_entity.type
_entity.pdbx_description
1 polymer ?
#
loop_
_entity_poly.entity_id
_entity_poly.type
_entity_poly.pdbx_seq_one_letter_code
_entity_poly.pdbx_strand_id
1 'polypeptide(L)'
;MVILPYVKGIKELVQLIQKHHEITTAVRPHRNLRKILVHPKDKVEDRSKTNCVYQIPWNTCDMSYISETGRTFGTRLDEHKKEVKTITTRRFTWEKRKWSTNVEHKLAITDRADRHNCVTDWEGRKWRTETDRCVRWIKDAIWIRKIAPTTNRYEEGYSLSHVWESDRHAIWRAVKILFLMSMRVKND
;
A
#
# COMPACT_ATOMS: atom_id res chain seq x y z
N MET A 1 13.31 31.73 -7.18
CA MET A 1 14.49 30.88 -6.86
C MET A 1 14.12 29.42 -7.05
N VAL A 2 14.82 28.69 -7.92
CA VAL A 2 14.56 27.26 -8.19
C VAL A 2 15.61 26.40 -7.50
N ILE A 3 15.21 25.28 -6.89
CA ILE A 3 16.12 24.35 -6.21
C ILE A 3 16.33 23.12 -7.10
N LEU A 4 17.58 22.85 -7.46
CA LEU A 4 17.96 21.71 -8.29
C LEU A 4 18.64 20.63 -7.45
N PRO A 5 18.39 19.35 -7.73
CA PRO A 5 19.19 18.27 -7.17
C PRO A 5 20.62 18.32 -7.72
N TYR A 6 21.61 18.10 -6.87
CA TYR A 6 22.99 17.94 -7.33
C TYR A 6 23.12 16.67 -8.17
N VAL A 7 23.44 16.83 -9.45
CA VAL A 7 23.87 15.75 -10.35
C VAL A 7 25.11 16.26 -11.07
N LYS A 8 26.23 15.54 -10.90
CA LYS A 8 27.54 15.92 -11.47
C LYS A 8 27.42 16.04 -12.99
N GLY A 9 27.87 17.14 -13.58
CA GLY A 9 27.86 17.40 -15.02
C GLY A 9 26.56 18.03 -15.55
N ILE A 10 25.41 17.75 -14.93
CA ILE A 10 24.11 18.32 -15.36
C ILE A 10 23.86 19.66 -14.71
N LYS A 11 24.20 19.83 -13.42
CA LYS A 11 23.93 21.07 -12.69
C LYS A 11 24.63 22.27 -13.35
N GLU A 12 25.83 22.08 -13.88
CA GLU A 12 26.66 23.13 -14.46
C GLU A 12 26.04 23.67 -15.75
N LEU A 13 25.58 22.75 -16.61
CA LEU A 13 24.88 23.10 -17.86
C LEU A 13 23.56 23.81 -17.57
N VAL A 14 22.78 23.30 -16.61
CA VAL A 14 21.47 23.85 -16.27
C VAL A 14 21.60 25.24 -15.63
N GLN A 15 22.60 25.43 -14.75
CA GLN A 15 22.90 26.73 -14.15
C GLN A 15 23.33 27.76 -15.19
N LEU A 16 24.11 27.35 -16.19
CA LEU A 16 24.55 28.24 -17.28
C LEU A 16 23.34 28.77 -18.08
N ILE A 17 22.43 27.89 -18.47
CA ILE A 17 21.21 28.26 -19.21
C ILE A 17 20.33 29.17 -18.35
N GLN A 18 20.12 28.83 -17.08
CA GLN A 18 19.28 29.62 -16.17
C GLN A 18 19.83 31.01 -15.90
N LYS A 19 21.16 31.17 -15.88
CA LYS A 19 21.81 32.48 -15.75
C LYS A 19 21.49 33.40 -16.92
N HIS A 20 21.39 32.86 -18.14
CA HIS A 20 20.99 33.64 -19.32
C HIS A 20 19.53 34.14 -19.25
N HIS A 21 18.69 33.45 -18.49
CA HIS A 21 17.30 33.83 -18.25
C HIS A 21 17.10 34.59 -16.94
N GLU A 22 18.18 35.05 -16.28
CA GLU A 22 18.13 35.75 -15.00
C GLU A 22 17.43 34.97 -13.87
N ILE A 23 17.43 33.63 -13.97
CA ILE A 23 16.80 32.75 -12.96
C ILE A 23 17.84 32.35 -11.92
N THR A 24 17.67 32.84 -10.68
CA THR A 24 18.49 32.42 -9.54
C THR A 24 18.21 30.97 -9.15
N THR A 25 19.23 30.11 -9.24
CA THR A 25 19.13 28.69 -8.88
C THR A 25 20.08 28.28 -7.77
N ALA A 26 19.55 27.47 -6.86
CA ALA A 26 20.27 26.89 -5.74
C ALA A 26 20.39 25.37 -5.95
N VAL A 27 21.55 24.79 -5.60
CA VAL A 27 21.78 23.35 -5.74
C VAL A 27 21.74 22.71 -4.36
N ARG A 28 20.92 21.67 -4.22
CA ARG A 28 20.83 20.86 -3.00
C ARG A 28 21.22 19.41 -3.33
N PRO A 29 22.11 18.77 -2.55
CA PRO A 29 22.38 17.36 -2.74
C PRO A 29 21.11 16.53 -2.53
N HIS A 30 20.89 15.53 -3.39
CA HIS A 30 19.70 14.67 -3.34
C HIS A 30 19.63 13.91 -2.01
N ARG A 31 20.79 13.48 -1.48
CA ARG A 31 20.94 12.86 -0.16
C ARG A 31 21.99 13.63 0.63
N ASN A 32 21.65 14.03 1.84
CA ASN A 32 22.55 14.67 2.79
C ASN A 32 23.10 13.62 3.76
N LEU A 33 24.36 13.80 4.20
CA LEU A 33 25.05 12.88 5.13
C LEU A 33 24.21 12.60 6.38
N ARG A 34 23.53 13.61 6.93
CA ARG A 34 22.61 13.42 8.05
C ARG A 34 21.52 12.39 7.76
N LYS A 35 20.91 12.38 6.56
CA LYS A 35 19.87 11.39 6.23
C LYS A 35 20.44 9.98 6.08
N ILE A 36 21.70 9.84 5.63
CA ILE A 36 22.34 8.54 5.42
C ILE A 36 22.85 7.98 6.75
N LEU A 37 23.48 8.83 7.57
CA LEU A 37 24.21 8.41 8.75
C LEU A 37 23.36 8.50 10.03
N VAL A 38 22.37 9.39 10.08
CA VAL A 38 21.62 9.67 11.30
C VAL A 38 20.19 9.17 11.14
N HIS A 39 19.91 8.07 11.83
CA HIS A 39 18.58 7.54 12.07
C HIS A 39 18.18 7.90 13.50
N PRO A 40 17.55 9.06 13.76
CA PRO A 40 17.31 9.54 15.12
C PRO A 40 16.29 8.70 15.90
N LYS A 41 15.64 7.72 15.26
CA LYS A 41 14.70 6.80 15.88
C LYS A 41 14.98 5.38 15.41
N ASP A 42 14.81 4.43 16.33
CA ASP A 42 14.87 3.02 16.01
C ASP A 42 13.76 2.61 15.04
N LYS A 43 14.08 1.64 14.20
CA LYS A 43 13.11 1.08 13.26
C LYS A 43 12.09 0.28 14.07
N VAL A 44 10.84 0.75 14.05
CA VAL A 44 9.72 0.00 14.63
C VAL A 44 9.48 -1.26 13.80
N GLU A 45 9.26 -2.39 14.46
CA GLU A 45 8.87 -3.65 13.82
C GLU A 45 7.59 -3.50 12.99
N ASP A 46 7.47 -4.25 11.90
CA ASP A 46 6.35 -4.11 10.97
C ASP A 46 4.98 -4.40 11.60
N ARG A 47 4.94 -5.37 12.52
CA ARG A 47 3.74 -5.75 13.29
C ARG A 47 3.28 -4.66 14.25
N SER A 48 4.19 -3.87 14.81
CA SER A 48 3.90 -2.81 15.79
C SER A 48 3.49 -1.48 15.16
N LYS A 49 3.68 -1.32 13.85
CA LYS A 49 3.31 -0.10 13.12
C LYS A 49 1.78 0.01 12.93
N THR A 50 1.23 1.19 13.21
CA THR A 50 -0.19 1.57 13.04
C THR A 50 -0.45 2.32 11.74
N ASN A 51 -1.73 2.64 11.46
CA ASN A 51 -2.16 3.49 10.35
C ASN A 51 -1.54 3.07 9.01
N CYS A 52 -1.70 1.79 8.67
CA CYS A 52 -1.02 1.21 7.53
C CYS A 52 -1.98 0.53 6.56
N VAL A 53 -1.58 0.50 5.30
CA VAL A 53 -2.18 -0.36 4.28
C VAL A 53 -1.31 -1.61 4.16
N TYR A 54 -1.95 -2.76 4.24
CA TYR A 54 -1.31 -4.06 4.19
C TYR A 54 -1.97 -4.95 3.15
N GLN A 55 -1.20 -5.94 2.70
CA GLN A 55 -1.61 -6.92 1.71
C GLN A 55 -1.40 -8.33 2.28
N ILE A 56 -2.44 -9.15 2.20
CA ILE A 56 -2.39 -10.58 2.53
C ILE A 56 -2.54 -11.34 1.21
N PRO A 57 -1.46 -11.94 0.67
CA PRO A 57 -1.56 -12.77 -0.52
C PRO A 57 -2.18 -14.12 -0.18
N TRP A 58 -2.82 -14.72 -1.18
CA TRP A 58 -3.26 -16.10 -1.12
C TRP A 58 -2.15 -17.01 -1.67
N ASN A 59 -1.88 -18.14 -1.02
CA ASN A 59 -0.89 -19.10 -1.51
C ASN A 59 -1.42 -19.93 -2.68
N THR A 60 -2.74 -20.10 -2.74
CA THR A 60 -3.40 -20.97 -3.73
C THR A 60 -3.89 -20.20 -4.96
N CYS A 61 -3.82 -18.87 -4.99
CA CYS A 61 -4.26 -18.06 -6.13
C CYS A 61 -3.56 -16.71 -6.20
N ASP A 62 -3.47 -16.13 -7.40
CA ASP A 62 -2.78 -14.85 -7.66
C ASP A 62 -3.50 -13.60 -7.13
N MET A 63 -4.59 -13.80 -6.38
CA MET A 63 -5.31 -12.70 -5.76
C MET A 63 -4.65 -12.30 -4.44
N SER A 64 -4.99 -11.11 -3.98
CA SER A 64 -4.66 -10.69 -2.63
C SER A 64 -5.77 -9.89 -1.99
N TYR A 65 -5.83 -9.97 -0.67
CA TYR A 65 -6.66 -9.11 0.16
C TYR A 65 -5.84 -7.89 0.54
N ILE A 66 -6.41 -6.70 0.34
CA ILE A 66 -5.76 -5.43 0.68
C ILE A 66 -6.67 -4.73 1.68
N SER A 67 -6.12 -4.16 2.74
CA SER A 67 -6.93 -3.41 3.69
C SER A 67 -6.11 -2.35 4.37
N GLU A 68 -6.79 -1.30 4.78
CA GLU A 68 -6.26 -0.37 5.76
C GLU A 68 -6.55 -0.81 7.19
N THR A 69 -5.67 -0.39 8.10
CA THR A 69 -5.91 -0.48 9.54
C THR A 69 -5.41 0.76 10.26
N GLY A 70 -6.25 1.31 11.13
CA GLY A 70 -5.83 2.31 12.13
C GLY A 70 -5.17 1.69 13.36
N ARG A 71 -5.46 0.40 13.64
CA ARG A 71 -4.82 -0.37 14.71
C ARG A 71 -3.40 -0.78 14.31
N THR A 72 -2.67 -1.37 15.26
CA THR A 72 -1.40 -2.05 14.96
C THR A 72 -1.65 -3.17 13.95
N PHE A 73 -0.70 -3.34 13.03
CA PHE A 73 -0.80 -4.35 11.98
C PHE A 73 -0.91 -5.77 12.55
N GLY A 74 -0.12 -6.10 13.58
CA GLY A 74 -0.15 -7.40 14.25
C GLY A 74 -1.52 -7.72 14.84
N THR A 75 -2.11 -6.79 15.59
CA THR A 75 -3.44 -7.00 16.17
C THR A 75 -4.50 -7.22 15.09
N ARG A 76 -4.45 -6.48 13.98
CA ARG A 76 -5.40 -6.68 12.86
C ARG A 76 -5.22 -8.04 12.19
N LEU A 77 -3.98 -8.49 11.99
CA LEU A 77 -3.70 -9.83 11.48
C LEU A 77 -4.25 -10.92 12.39
N ASP A 78 -4.06 -10.79 13.70
CA ASP A 78 -4.52 -11.79 14.67
C ASP A 78 -6.05 -11.86 14.77
N GLU A 79 -6.73 -10.71 14.68
CA GLU A 79 -8.19 -10.65 14.53
C GLU A 79 -8.65 -11.44 13.30
N HIS A 80 -8.04 -11.21 12.15
CA HIS A 80 -8.38 -11.90 10.90
C HIS A 80 -8.09 -13.40 10.96
N LYS A 81 -6.93 -13.80 11.49
CA LYS A 81 -6.59 -15.21 11.74
C LYS A 81 -7.63 -15.89 12.61
N LYS A 82 -8.02 -15.24 13.72
CA LYS A 82 -8.99 -15.77 14.66
C LYS A 82 -10.37 -15.91 14.01
N GLU A 83 -10.79 -14.92 13.22
CA GLU A 83 -12.08 -14.96 12.52
C GLU A 83 -12.13 -16.08 11.48
N VAL A 84 -11.09 -16.20 10.63
CA VAL A 84 -10.97 -17.28 9.65
C VAL A 84 -11.00 -18.64 10.33
N LYS A 85 -10.17 -18.85 11.37
CA LYS A 85 -10.13 -20.11 12.12
C LYS A 85 -11.48 -20.45 12.74
N THR A 86 -12.17 -19.45 13.28
CA THR A 86 -13.48 -19.63 13.88
C THR A 86 -14.50 -20.08 12.85
N ILE A 87 -14.49 -19.50 11.64
CA ILE A 87 -15.43 -19.83 10.57
C ILE A 87 -15.13 -21.21 9.99
N THR A 88 -13.87 -21.50 9.62
CA THR A 88 -13.51 -22.79 9.02
C THR A 88 -13.67 -23.97 9.97
N THR A 89 -13.54 -23.76 11.28
CA THR A 89 -13.74 -24.81 12.30
C THR A 89 -15.21 -24.99 12.69
N ARG A 90 -16.08 -24.01 12.40
CA ARG A 90 -17.50 -24.09 12.77
C ARG A 90 -18.16 -25.27 12.07
N ARG A 91 -18.84 -26.10 12.85
CA ARG A 91 -19.69 -27.18 12.34
C ARG A 91 -21.13 -26.73 12.38
N PHE A 92 -21.78 -26.76 11.23
CA PHE A 92 -23.21 -26.51 11.11
C PHE A 92 -23.96 -27.84 10.95
N THR A 93 -25.18 -27.89 11.47
CA THR A 93 -26.18 -28.88 11.00
C THR A 93 -26.52 -28.58 9.55
N TRP A 94 -27.03 -29.58 8.82
CA TRP A 94 -27.30 -29.45 7.38
C TRP A 94 -28.14 -28.21 7.02
N GLU A 95 -29.24 -27.96 7.73
CA GLU A 95 -30.13 -26.81 7.50
C GLU A 95 -29.42 -25.47 7.73
N LYS A 96 -28.67 -25.36 8.85
CA LYS A 96 -27.90 -24.16 9.18
C LYS A 96 -26.77 -23.91 8.19
N ARG A 97 -26.17 -24.96 7.64
CA ARG A 97 -25.13 -24.85 6.60
C ARG A 97 -25.72 -24.23 5.34
N LYS A 98 -26.88 -24.73 4.89
CA LYS A 98 -27.58 -24.21 3.70
C LYS A 98 -27.91 -22.72 3.83
N TRP A 99 -28.36 -22.28 5.01
CA TRP A 99 -28.60 -20.87 5.27
C TRP A 99 -27.29 -20.06 5.34
N SER A 100 -26.26 -20.59 6.01
CA SER A 100 -24.96 -19.92 6.14
C SER A 100 -24.26 -19.70 4.80
N THR A 101 -24.39 -20.61 3.84
CA THR A 101 -23.78 -20.45 2.51
C THR A 101 -24.32 -19.25 1.75
N ASN A 102 -25.55 -18.83 2.04
CA ASN A 102 -26.20 -17.68 1.40
C ASN A 102 -25.90 -16.34 2.10
N VAL A 103 -25.26 -16.37 3.27
CA VAL A 103 -24.95 -15.17 4.05
C VAL A 103 -23.48 -14.81 3.87
N GLU A 104 -23.21 -13.61 3.36
CA GLU A 104 -21.84 -13.15 3.25
C GLU A 104 -21.21 -12.86 4.62
N HIS A 105 -19.94 -13.24 4.78
CA HIS A 105 -19.20 -12.84 5.96
C HIS A 105 -18.86 -11.35 5.95
N LYS A 106 -18.68 -10.77 7.14
CA LYS A 106 -18.33 -9.35 7.33
C LYS A 106 -17.05 -8.96 6.61
N LEU A 107 -16.08 -9.87 6.47
CA LEU A 107 -14.83 -9.62 5.77
C LEU A 107 -14.74 -10.45 4.51
N ALA A 108 -14.19 -9.86 3.45
CA ALA A 108 -14.02 -10.58 2.20
C ALA A 108 -12.94 -11.69 2.30
N ILE A 109 -11.96 -11.52 3.19
CA ILE A 109 -10.93 -12.56 3.45
C ILE A 109 -11.53 -13.81 4.09
N THR A 110 -12.50 -13.66 5.00
CA THR A 110 -13.14 -14.81 5.67
C THR A 110 -14.10 -15.53 4.74
N ASP A 111 -14.85 -14.77 3.95
CA ASP A 111 -15.73 -15.30 2.92
C ASP A 111 -15.00 -16.14 1.88
N ARG A 112 -13.89 -15.62 1.36
CA ARG A 112 -13.05 -16.34 0.40
C ARG A 112 -12.45 -17.61 0.99
N ALA A 113 -11.95 -17.54 2.23
CA ALA A 113 -11.34 -18.68 2.90
C ALA A 113 -12.35 -19.83 3.09
N ASP A 114 -13.60 -19.51 3.45
CA ASP A 114 -14.66 -20.51 3.64
C ASP A 114 -15.13 -21.13 2.32
N ARG A 115 -15.46 -20.30 1.32
CA ARG A 115 -16.05 -20.76 0.04
C ARG A 115 -15.05 -21.46 -0.88
N HIS A 116 -13.81 -20.97 -0.93
CA HIS A 116 -12.83 -21.42 -1.91
C HIS A 116 -11.69 -22.23 -1.30
N ASN A 117 -11.74 -22.53 0.00
CA ASN A 117 -10.73 -23.31 0.74
C ASN A 117 -9.28 -22.83 0.45
N CYS A 118 -9.11 -21.53 0.26
CA CYS A 118 -7.83 -20.94 -0.11
C CYS A 118 -6.98 -20.74 1.15
N VAL A 119 -5.69 -21.07 1.07
CA VAL A 119 -4.75 -20.89 2.17
C VAL A 119 -4.16 -19.48 2.08
N THR A 120 -4.36 -18.68 3.13
CA THR A 120 -3.75 -17.36 3.30
C THR A 120 -2.28 -17.46 3.69
N ASP A 121 -1.45 -16.61 3.11
CA ASP A 121 -0.13 -16.30 3.69
C ASP A 121 -0.28 -15.19 4.72
N TRP A 122 -0.18 -15.55 5.99
CA TRP A 122 -0.35 -14.62 7.09
C TRP A 122 0.87 -13.78 7.42
N GLU A 123 2.02 -14.02 6.79
CA GLU A 123 3.20 -13.15 6.90
C GLU A 123 3.05 -11.89 6.03
N GLY A 124 1.81 -11.36 6.01
CA GLY A 124 1.32 -10.33 5.10
C GLY A 124 2.30 -9.18 4.94
N ARG A 125 2.39 -8.68 3.71
CA ARG A 125 3.30 -7.59 3.37
C ARG A 125 2.69 -6.26 3.79
N LYS A 126 3.38 -5.56 4.69
CA LYS A 126 3.07 -4.17 5.01
C LYS A 126 3.66 -3.26 3.94
N TRP A 127 2.83 -2.38 3.36
CA TRP A 127 3.28 -1.57 2.21
C TRP A 127 3.59 -0.11 2.56
N ARG A 128 2.93 0.48 3.57
CA ARG A 128 3.30 1.80 4.13
C ARG A 128 2.45 2.20 5.34
N THR A 129 3.03 3.05 6.18
CA THR A 129 2.33 3.80 7.24
C THR A 129 2.02 5.22 6.73
N GLU A 130 0.81 5.69 6.95
CA GLU A 130 0.36 7.04 6.63
C GLU A 130 -0.53 7.56 7.75
N THR A 131 -0.13 8.67 8.38
CA THR A 131 -0.89 9.25 9.51
C THR A 131 -2.20 9.86 9.04
N ASP A 132 -2.19 10.49 7.86
CA ASP A 132 -3.38 11.08 7.28
C ASP A 132 -4.31 9.99 6.71
N ARG A 133 -5.57 10.00 7.17
CA ARG A 133 -6.57 9.02 6.76
C ARG A 133 -6.99 9.20 5.30
N CYS A 134 -7.19 10.42 4.83
CA CYS A 134 -7.63 10.69 3.46
C CYS A 134 -6.56 10.26 2.46
N VAL A 135 -5.30 10.58 2.74
CA VAL A 135 -4.16 10.15 1.90
C VAL A 135 -4.05 8.64 1.90
N ARG A 136 -4.27 7.99 3.05
CA ARG A 136 -4.29 6.53 3.16
C ARG A 136 -5.41 5.90 2.33
N TRP A 137 -6.61 6.47 2.36
CA TRP A 137 -7.76 6.05 1.56
C TRP A 137 -7.49 6.15 0.05
N ILE A 138 -6.92 7.26 -0.39
CA ILE A 138 -6.54 7.45 -1.81
C ILE A 138 -5.47 6.41 -2.21
N LYS A 139 -4.47 6.19 -1.36
CA LYS A 139 -3.39 5.22 -1.61
C LYS A 139 -3.92 3.79 -1.69
N ASP A 140 -4.84 3.42 -0.80
CA ASP A 140 -5.49 2.11 -0.79
C ASP A 140 -6.27 1.88 -2.08
N ALA A 141 -7.12 2.82 -2.48
CA ALA A 141 -7.90 2.74 -3.72
C ALA A 141 -7.01 2.62 -4.97
N ILE A 142 -5.95 3.43 -5.04
CA ILE A 142 -4.96 3.36 -6.13
C ILE A 142 -4.32 1.97 -6.15
N TRP A 143 -3.95 1.44 -4.99
CA TRP A 143 -3.23 0.18 -4.87
C TRP A 143 -4.07 -1.03 -5.24
N ILE A 144 -5.32 -1.08 -4.78
CA ILE A 144 -6.30 -2.11 -5.15
C ILE A 144 -6.42 -2.18 -6.68
N ARG A 145 -6.50 -1.01 -7.33
CA ARG A 145 -6.61 -0.93 -8.81
C ARG A 145 -5.34 -1.38 -9.53
N LYS A 146 -4.17 -1.25 -8.89
CA LYS A 146 -2.87 -1.70 -9.44
C LYS A 146 -2.71 -3.22 -9.43
N ILE A 147 -3.09 -3.84 -8.32
CA ILE A 147 -2.79 -5.26 -8.04
C ILE A 147 -3.84 -6.20 -8.63
N ALA A 148 -5.02 -5.67 -8.99
CA ALA A 148 -6.14 -6.42 -9.55
C ALA A 148 -5.67 -7.64 -10.40
N PRO A 149 -6.11 -8.87 -10.05
CA PRO A 149 -7.32 -9.17 -9.28
C PRO A 149 -7.14 -9.15 -7.74
N THR A 150 -8.12 -8.57 -7.03
CA THR A 150 -8.16 -8.49 -5.56
C THR A 150 -9.42 -9.13 -5.00
N THR A 151 -9.37 -9.63 -3.77
CA THR A 151 -10.56 -10.20 -3.10
C THR A 151 -11.40 -9.18 -2.36
N ASN A 152 -11.11 -7.89 -2.45
CA ASN A 152 -11.84 -6.85 -1.73
C ASN A 152 -13.24 -6.63 -2.33
N ARG A 153 -14.23 -6.36 -1.47
CA ARG A 153 -15.52 -5.80 -1.89
C ARG A 153 -15.34 -4.29 -2.06
N TYR A 154 -15.59 -3.78 -3.27
CA TYR A 154 -15.20 -2.43 -3.70
C TYR A 154 -16.05 -1.29 -3.13
N GLU A 155 -17.10 -1.57 -2.35
CA GLU A 155 -18.11 -0.58 -1.97
C GLU A 155 -17.69 0.37 -0.83
N GLU A 156 -16.56 0.12 -0.15
CA GLU A 156 -16.17 0.85 1.07
C GLU A 156 -14.90 1.72 0.91
N GLY A 157 -14.57 2.15 -0.31
CA GLY A 157 -13.29 2.84 -0.63
C GLY A 157 -13.41 4.29 -1.12
N TYR A 158 -12.26 4.95 -1.29
CA TYR A 158 -12.19 6.25 -1.96
C TYR A 158 -12.48 6.11 -3.46
N SER A 159 -13.45 6.87 -3.96
CA SER A 159 -13.77 6.89 -5.39
C SER A 159 -12.69 7.66 -6.16
N LEU A 160 -11.93 6.94 -6.98
CA LEU A 160 -10.94 7.54 -7.87
C LEU A 160 -11.65 8.14 -9.08
N SER A 161 -11.18 9.30 -9.55
CA SER A 161 -11.71 9.91 -10.76
C SER A 161 -11.47 9.04 -11.99
N HIS A 162 -12.33 9.21 -13.01
CA HIS A 162 -12.27 8.47 -14.27
C HIS A 162 -10.90 8.57 -14.99
N VAL A 163 -10.11 9.62 -14.70
CA VAL A 163 -8.72 9.77 -15.18
C VAL A 163 -7.85 8.55 -14.81
N TRP A 164 -8.11 7.93 -13.66
CA TRP A 164 -7.41 6.73 -13.19
C TRP A 164 -7.89 5.44 -13.87
N GLU A 165 -8.88 5.53 -14.76
CA GLU A 165 -9.40 4.42 -15.55
C GLU A 165 -8.72 4.31 -16.91
N SER A 166 -8.31 5.43 -17.51
CA SER A 166 -8.00 5.50 -18.94
C SER A 166 -6.64 4.97 -19.37
N ASP A 167 -5.66 4.71 -18.49
CA ASP A 167 -4.42 4.05 -18.91
C ASP A 167 -3.63 3.41 -17.75
N ARG A 168 -3.81 2.08 -17.59
CA ARG A 168 -3.05 1.26 -16.61
C ARG A 168 -1.53 1.27 -16.82
N HIS A 169 -1.03 1.77 -17.95
CA HIS A 169 0.40 1.74 -18.29
C HIS A 169 1.09 3.11 -18.24
N ALA A 170 0.50 4.17 -18.80
CA ALA A 170 1.17 5.48 -18.92
C ALA A 170 1.18 6.26 -17.60
N ILE A 171 0.01 6.42 -16.96
CA ILE A 171 -0.12 7.06 -15.65
C ILE A 171 0.67 6.28 -14.60
N TRP A 172 0.63 4.96 -14.67
CA TRP A 172 1.37 4.10 -13.75
C TRP A 172 2.87 4.16 -13.94
N ARG A 173 3.41 4.41 -15.13
CA ARG A 173 4.85 4.66 -15.32
C ARG A 173 5.26 5.98 -14.65
N ALA A 174 4.50 7.06 -14.85
CA ALA A 174 4.76 8.35 -14.24
C ALA A 174 4.60 8.33 -12.71
N VAL A 175 3.52 7.71 -12.21
CA VAL A 175 3.27 7.51 -10.78
C VAL A 175 4.28 6.52 -10.19
N LYS A 176 4.66 5.43 -10.88
CA LYS A 176 5.73 4.54 -10.43
C LYS A 176 7.05 5.29 -10.34
N ILE A 177 7.37 6.22 -11.23
CA ILE A 177 8.57 7.07 -11.12
C ILE A 177 8.48 7.99 -9.90
N LEU A 178 7.38 8.75 -9.73
CA LEU A 178 7.17 9.63 -8.57
C LEU A 178 7.11 8.85 -7.24
N PHE A 179 6.53 7.66 -7.26
CA PHE A 179 6.35 6.78 -6.11
C PHE A 179 7.61 5.98 -5.79
N LEU A 180 8.39 5.53 -6.79
CA LEU A 180 9.74 4.95 -6.60
C LEU A 180 10.72 6.02 -6.12
N MET A 181 10.59 7.27 -6.59
CA MET A 181 11.33 8.41 -6.04
C MET A 181 10.98 8.66 -4.56
N SER A 182 9.74 8.39 -4.15
CA SER A 182 9.35 8.39 -2.72
C SER A 182 9.83 7.12 -1.97
N MET A 183 9.96 5.96 -2.64
CA MET A 183 10.44 4.70 -2.05
C MET A 183 11.96 4.67 -1.85
N ARG A 184 12.75 5.30 -2.72
CA ARG A 184 14.23 5.34 -2.60
C ARG A 184 14.74 6.27 -1.48
N VAL A 185 13.83 6.95 -0.79
CA VAL A 185 14.12 7.81 0.38
C VAL A 185 13.98 7.04 1.70
N LYS A 186 13.52 5.77 1.70
CA LYS A 186 13.30 4.98 2.93
C LYS A 186 14.03 3.63 3.01
N ASN A 187 14.84 3.28 2.01
CA ASN A 187 15.63 2.04 2.02
C ASN A 187 17.14 2.26 2.26
N ASP A 188 17.57 3.47 2.62
CA ASP A 188 18.92 3.74 3.13
C ASP A 188 18.82 4.56 4.40
#